data_AF-A0A286H521-F1
#
_entry.id   AF-A0A286H521-F1
#
_cell.length_a   1.000
_cell.length_b   1.000
_cell.length_c   1.000
_cell.angle_alpha   90.00
_cell.angle_beta   90.00
_cell.angle_gamma   90.00
#
_symmetry.space_group_name_H-M   'P 1'
#
loop_
_entity.id
_entity.type
_entity.pdbx_description
1 polymer ?
#
loop_
_entity_poly.entity_id
_entity_poly.type
_entity_poly.pdbx_seq_one_letter_code
_entity_poly.pdbx_strand_id
1 'polypeptide(L)' 'MVRLVESRLLPDPRLAERLRSLFAARDGREPPPGLPDPPASWARDYEAIVTDVGAATGSVSAAMSLATEVYRQALS' A
#
# COMPACT_ATOMS: atom_id res chain seq x y z
N MET A 1 -2.00 -4.55 1.12
CA MET A 1 -2.12 -3.88 -0.21
C MET A 1 -1.36 -4.64 -1.29
N VAL A 2 -0.07 -4.92 -1.10
CA VAL A 2 0.80 -5.60 -2.07
C VAL A 2 0.23 -6.92 -2.62
N ARG A 3 -0.24 -7.83 -1.76
CA ARG A 3 -0.90 -9.08 -2.19
C ARG A 3 -2.15 -8.85 -3.05
N LEU A 4 -2.92 -7.78 -2.80
CA LEU A 4 -4.11 -7.44 -3.61
C LEU A 4 -3.71 -6.97 -5.01
N VAL A 5 -2.59 -6.26 -5.12
CA VAL A 5 -2.02 -5.86 -6.41
C VAL A 5 -1.49 -7.08 -7.16
N GLU A 6 -0.73 -7.94 -6.47
CA GLU A 6 -0.21 -9.19 -7.04
C GLU A 6 -1.33 -10.14 -7.49
N SER A 7 -2.46 -10.18 -6.77
CA SER A 7 -3.66 -10.93 -7.15
C SER A 7 -4.55 -10.21 -8.17
N ARG A 8 -4.11 -9.08 -8.74
CA ARG A 8 -4.85 -8.25 -9.71
C ARG A 8 -6.22 -7.76 -9.23
N LEU A 9 -6.40 -7.65 -7.92
CA LEU A 9 -7.58 -7.04 -7.29
C LEU A 9 -7.44 -5.53 -7.14
N LEU A 10 -6.24 -4.99 -7.40
CA LEU A 10 -5.98 -3.56 -7.51
C LEU A 10 -5.18 -3.27 -8.80
N PRO A 11 -5.36 -2.07 -9.41
CA PRO A 11 -6.23 -0.98 -8.96
C PRO A 11 -7.74 -1.26 -9.21
N ASP A 12 -8.56 -0.97 -8.19
CA ASP A 12 -10.03 -0.98 -8.24
C ASP A 12 -10.49 0.45 -8.58
N PRO A 13 -11.46 0.67 -9.50
CA PRO A 13 -11.91 2.00 -9.89
C PRO A 13 -12.51 2.82 -8.73
N ARG A 14 -12.94 2.17 -7.65
CA ARG A 14 -13.47 2.79 -6.43
C ARG A 14 -12.41 3.00 -5.35
N LEU A 15 -11.15 2.65 -5.61
CA LEU A 15 -10.07 2.79 -4.62
C LEU A 15 -9.93 4.26 -4.16
N ALA A 16 -10.07 5.23 -5.06
CA ALA A 16 -10.04 6.66 -4.75
C ALA A 16 -11.08 7.05 -3.69
N GLU A 17 -12.35 6.69 -3.94
CA GLU A 17 -13.50 6.95 -3.06
C GLU A 17 -13.28 6.32 -1.68
N ARG A 18 -12.80 5.07 -1.64
CA ARG A 18 -12.52 4.34 -0.40
C ARG A 18 -11.38 4.97 0.38
N LEU A 19 -10.30 5.39 -0.28
CA LEU A 19 -9.18 6.08 0.37
C LEU A 19 -9.64 7.40 1.00
N ARG A 20 -10.36 8.25 0.25
CA ARG A 20 -10.90 9.50 0.80
C ARG A 20 -11.82 9.26 1.99
N SER A 21 -12.72 8.29 1.89
CA SER A 21 -13.62 7.91 2.99
C SER A 21 -12.85 7.46 4.23
N LEU A 22 -11.80 6.65 4.06
CA LEU A 22 -10.96 6.17 5.15
C LEU A 22 -10.22 7.32 5.86
N PHE A 23 -9.57 8.20 5.11
CA PHE A 23 -8.83 9.33 5.69
C PHE A 23 -9.77 10.36 6.33
N ALA A 24 -10.94 10.61 5.74
CA ALA A 24 -11.97 11.45 6.33
C ALA A 24 -12.47 10.86 7.66
N ALA A 25 -12.74 9.55 7.71
CA ALA A 25 -13.23 8.90 8.93
C ALA A 25 -12.16 8.81 10.03
N ARG A 26 -10.90 8.56 9.68
CA ARG A 26 -9.82 8.34 10.66
C ARG A 26 -9.21 9.63 11.17
N ASP A 27 -8.93 10.54 10.24
CA ASP A 27 -8.09 11.70 10.50
C ASP A 27 -8.83 13.04 10.28
N GLY A 28 -10.04 12.99 9.70
CA GLY A 28 -10.83 14.19 9.35
C GLY A 28 -10.25 14.98 8.18
N ARG A 29 -9.41 14.35 7.34
CA ARG A 29 -8.62 15.03 6.30
C ARG A 29 -8.67 14.27 4.98
N GLU A 30 -8.29 14.96 3.91
CA GLU A 30 -8.01 14.32 2.62
C GLU A 30 -6.76 13.42 2.70
N PRO A 31 -6.67 12.38 1.85
CA PRO A 31 -5.47 11.58 1.74
C PRO A 31 -4.26 12.44 1.34
N PRO A 32 -3.07 12.22 1.91
CA PRO A 32 -1.86 12.94 1.51
C PRO A 32 -1.47 12.62 0.06
N PRO A 33 -0.68 13.47 -0.62
CA PRO A 33 -0.28 13.24 -2.02
C PRO A 33 0.65 12.03 -2.21
N GLY A 34 1.21 11.48 -1.13
CA GLY A 34 2.06 10.31 -1.15
C GLY A 34 2.03 9.55 0.18
N LEU A 35 2.48 8.30 0.15
CA LEU A 35 2.66 7.52 1.35
C LEU A 35 3.98 7.90 2.05
N PRO A 36 4.03 7.88 3.39
CA PRO A 36 5.27 8.11 4.12
C PRO A 36 6.26 6.96 3.90
N ASP A 37 7.55 7.25 4.12
CA ASP A 37 8.57 6.21 4.14
C ASP A 37 8.28 5.17 5.24
N PRO A 38 8.55 3.89 4.98
CA PRO A 38 8.38 2.85 5.97
C PRO A 38 9.40 3.04 7.11
N PRO A 39 8.99 2.82 8.38
CA PRO A 39 9.93 2.68 9.49
C PRO A 39 10.99 1.61 9.21
N ALA A 40 12.23 1.83 9.66
CA ALA A 40 13.34 0.89 9.44
C ALA A 40 13.08 -0.51 10.00
N SER A 41 12.28 -0.63 11.06
CA SER A 41 11.90 -1.93 11.65
C SER A 41 11.11 -2.81 10.69
N TRP A 42 10.35 -2.22 9.75
CA TRP A 42 9.54 -2.98 8.82
C TRP A 42 10.36 -3.88 7.91
N ALA A 43 11.60 -3.52 7.59
CA ALA A 43 12.46 -4.34 6.71
C ALA A 43 12.55 -5.78 7.22
N ARG A 44 12.82 -5.94 8.52
CA ARG A 44 12.92 -7.25 9.18
C ARG A 44 11.56 -7.94 9.30
N ASP A 45 10.54 -7.20 9.73
CA ASP A 45 9.22 -7.77 9.99
C ASP A 45 8.54 -8.25 8.69
N TYR A 46 8.72 -7.51 7.60
CA TYR A 46 8.14 -7.83 6.30
C TYR A 46 8.80 -9.04 5.66
N GLU A 47 10.12 -9.19 5.74
CA GLU A 47 10.82 -10.38 5.23
C GLU A 47 10.30 -11.67 5.90
N ALA A 48 10.05 -11.63 7.20
CA ALA A 48 9.46 -12.74 7.94
C ALA A 48 8.04 -13.07 7.44
N ILE A 49 7.21 -12.04 7.21
CA ILE A 49 5.84 -12.19 6.71
C ILE A 49 5.82 -12.71 5.27
N VAL A 50 6.62 -12.14 4.38
CA VAL A 50 6.67 -12.51 2.95
C VAL A 50 7.05 -13.98 2.76
N THR A 51 7.96 -14.47 3.59
CA THR A 51 8.38 -15.88 3.60
C THR A 51 7.20 -16.80 3.95
N ASP A 52 6.38 -16.40 4.92
CA ASP A 52 5.22 -17.18 5.39
C ASP A 52 4.06 -17.17 4.37
N VAL A 53 3.75 -16.02 3.77
CA VAL A 53 2.65 -15.90 2.80
C VAL A 53 3.04 -16.09 1.33
N GLY A 54 4.30 -16.44 1.04
CA GLY A 54 4.82 -16.66 -0.31
C GLY A 54 4.67 -15.44 -1.22
N ALA A 55 4.99 -14.25 -0.71
CA ALA A 55 4.91 -13.02 -1.49
C ALA A 55 6.03 -12.87 -2.54
N ALA A 56 5.68 -12.41 -3.75
CA ALA A 56 6.63 -12.31 -4.86
C ALA A 56 7.57 -11.11 -4.67
N THR A 57 7.07 -10.06 -4.03
CA THR A 57 7.87 -8.91 -3.58
C THR A 57 8.67 -9.25 -2.33
N GLY A 58 9.93 -9.64 -2.53
CA GLY A 58 10.85 -10.08 -1.48
C GLY A 58 11.41 -9.00 -0.54
N SER A 59 11.05 -7.72 -0.70
CA SER A 59 11.57 -6.64 0.16
C SER A 59 10.55 -5.53 0.42
N VAL A 60 10.67 -4.87 1.57
CA VAL A 60 9.85 -3.70 1.94
C VAL A 60 9.96 -2.59 0.92
N SER A 61 11.16 -2.35 0.40
CA SER A 61 11.38 -1.29 -0.59
C SER A 61 10.52 -1.53 -1.83
N ALA A 62 10.59 -2.74 -2.41
CA ALA A 62 9.79 -3.10 -3.59
C ALA A 62 8.28 -3.06 -3.29
N ALA A 63 7.88 -3.53 -2.10
CA ALA A 63 6.51 -3.49 -1.62
C ALA A 63 5.96 -2.06 -1.51
N MET A 64 6.75 -1.14 -0.95
CA MET A 64 6.39 0.26 -0.80
C MET A 64 6.38 0.99 -2.15
N SER A 65 7.32 0.71 -3.05
CA SER A 65 7.28 1.27 -4.42
C SER A 65 5.98 0.88 -5.13
N LEU A 66 5.58 -0.40 -5.06
CA LEU A 66 4.32 -0.87 -5.65
C LEU A 66 3.10 -0.21 -4.98
N ALA A 67 3.12 -0.11 -3.64
CA ALA A 67 2.03 0.51 -2.90
C ALA A 67 1.87 2.00 -3.25
N THR A 68 2.97 2.73 -3.31
CA THR A 68 2.99 4.16 -3.67
C THR A 68 2.49 4.38 -5.10
N GLU A 69 2.87 3.53 -6.05
CA GLU A 69 2.40 3.66 -7.43
C GLU A 69 0.88 3.44 -7.53
N VAL A 70 0.34 2.39 -6.89
CA VAL A 70 -1.10 2.12 -6.89
C VAL A 70 -1.88 3.23 -6.16
N TYR A 71 -1.33 3.73 -5.05
CA TYR A 71 -1.92 4.84 -4.31
C TYR A 71 -1.99 6.12 -5.17
N ARG A 72 -0.90 6.45 -5.87
CA ARG A 72 -0.82 7.61 -6.76
C ARG A 72 -1.77 7.48 -7.95
N GLN A 73 -1.82 6.30 -8.58
CA GLN A 73 -2.75 6.01 -9.69
C GLN A 73 -4.21 6.11 -9.26
N ALA A 74 -4.53 5.75 -8.02
CA ALA A 74 -5.89 5.85 -7.51
C ALA A 74 -6.32 7.30 -7.22
N LEU A 75 -5.38 8.21 -6.94
CA LEU A 75 -5.68 9.58 -6.54
C LEU A 75 -5.42 10.63 -7.63
N SER A 76 -4.88 10.23 -8.78
CA SER A 76 -4.78 11.06 -10.00
C SER A 76 -6.15 11.27 -10.63
#